data_AF-A0AAE3QT15-F1
#
_entry.id   AF-A0AAE3QT15-F1
#
_cell.length_a   1.000
_cell.length_b   1.000
_cell.length_c   1.000
_cell.angle_alpha   90.00
_cell.angle_beta   90.00
_cell.angle_gamma   90.00
#
_symmetry.space_group_name_H-M   'P 1'
#
loop_
_entity.id
_entity.type
_entity.pdbx_description
1 polymer ?
#
loop_
_entity_poly.entity_id
_entity_poly.type
_entity_poly.pdbx_seq_one_letter_code
_entity_poly.pdbx_strand_id
1 'polypeptide(L)'
;MIAYLELPEHTKFYEIRQLANILTTISGRLGTRGRATVKQFTDEKTTLAQFEKIRQKKIKEGYQLRDFPFPFFGAGYGRYFEWAEILVRFVTQPTYEQIEKIIQLAPAPIKPTKEDISGRILHAASEQFVNLYIQATYEGSPFKIEDITPGETIPYTDKTDLYSATPRALDAFEQDIERWLLEVHQFCPIEFVFRREDWEAGGTNLSAWHRISLESIPELLKQWEQDPDTYTQSDKEKNLFKHAVSGIFNFGDVEPDTPSERFIDHIFPDVKLKWLFANDNLSKAIAYYQQHKENEGILKACKEVLENLIEEKNYAKVNQLTEQVLDTIMEDYHFITSKVGKILYAALKVNNQELIDHLIQRLSNQESAQLSPGFHTFSGDCISCDVMNNIGGFAFTLHASNYIEAQRMYEIALDIQPPQPCTKRLEMFCNALWVLQNDNTGLPVNYELNEKFLAKCLPYGPQNPAIFFNAACLYVEMNELDKATECVQQAIDHQYNNIKSMKDQIQTLSMFAEFRAYPPLKAILKI
;
A
#
# COMPACT_ATOMS: atom_id res chain seq x y z
N MET A 1 35.80 11.01 3.37
CA MET A 1 36.47 11.59 2.18
C MET A 1 36.62 10.53 1.12
N ILE A 2 36.24 10.86 -0.12
CA ILE A 2 36.33 9.95 -1.27
C ILE A 2 37.06 10.67 -2.41
N ALA A 3 37.96 9.97 -3.09
CA ALA A 3 38.51 10.38 -4.39
C ALA A 3 38.28 9.26 -5.39
N TYR A 4 37.65 9.59 -6.51
CA TYR A 4 37.44 8.66 -7.61
C TYR A 4 38.23 9.12 -8.82
N LEU A 5 39.08 8.23 -9.32
CA LEU A 5 39.95 8.51 -10.44
C LEU A 5 39.71 7.50 -11.57
N GLU A 6 39.74 7.98 -12.81
CA GLU A 6 39.57 7.15 -14.01
C GLU A 6 40.81 7.22 -14.89
N LEU A 7 41.12 6.14 -15.59
CA LEU A 7 42.18 6.08 -16.60
C LEU A 7 41.50 5.90 -17.96
N PRO A 8 41.22 7.00 -18.70
CA PRO A 8 40.32 6.98 -19.86
C PRO A 8 40.75 5.96 -20.92
N GLU A 9 42.04 5.88 -21.21
CA GLU A 9 42.61 5.00 -22.25
C GLU A 9 42.42 3.51 -21.97
N HIS A 10 42.15 3.13 -20.71
CA HIS A 10 42.15 1.74 -20.27
C HIS A 10 40.86 1.28 -19.62
N THR A 11 39.82 2.12 -19.60
CA THR A 11 38.54 1.85 -18.92
C THR A 11 38.72 1.35 -17.48
N LYS A 12 39.75 1.82 -16.78
CA LYS A 12 40.03 1.45 -15.38
C LYS A 12 39.62 2.57 -14.45
N PHE A 13 39.16 2.21 -13.27
CA PHE A 13 38.94 3.16 -12.19
C PHE A 13 39.78 2.82 -10.96
N TYR A 14 39.97 3.84 -10.13
CA TYR A 14 40.57 3.73 -8.82
C TYR A 14 39.80 4.64 -7.86
N GLU A 15 39.19 4.05 -6.84
CA GLU A 15 38.48 4.74 -5.78
C GLU A 15 39.30 4.66 -4.50
N ILE A 16 39.41 5.77 -3.79
CA ILE A 16 40.10 5.87 -2.50
C ILE A 16 39.08 6.43 -1.51
N ARG A 17 38.83 5.70 -0.43
CA ARG A 17 37.96 6.12 0.67
C ARG A 17 38.76 6.21 1.95
N GLN A 18 38.59 7.30 2.67
CA GLN A 18 39.03 7.45 4.06
C GLN A 18 37.80 7.56 4.95
N LEU A 19 37.77 6.71 5.98
CA LEU A 19 36.85 6.78 7.11
C LEU A 19 37.66 6.63 8.40
N ALA A 20 37.80 7.73 9.17
CA ALA A 20 38.65 7.79 10.36
C ALA A 20 40.08 7.24 10.10
N ASN A 21 40.49 6.19 10.82
CA ASN A 21 41.80 5.55 10.65
C ASN A 21 41.81 4.40 9.62
N ILE A 22 40.78 4.26 8.79
CA ILE A 22 40.65 3.21 7.78
C ILE A 22 40.73 3.81 6.37
N LEU A 23 41.59 3.24 5.54
CA LEU A 23 41.71 3.54 4.11
C LEU A 23 41.26 2.33 3.29
N THR A 24 40.26 2.53 2.44
CA THR A 24 39.80 1.52 1.49
C THR A 24 40.14 1.98 0.08
N THR A 25 40.86 1.17 -0.67
CA THR A 25 41.08 1.40 -2.11
C THR A 25 40.34 0.36 -2.92
N ILE A 26 39.60 0.79 -3.94
CA ILE A 26 38.89 -0.09 -4.86
C ILE A 26 39.42 0.16 -6.26
N SER A 27 39.81 -0.89 -6.98
CA SER A 27 40.28 -0.76 -8.36
C SER A 27 39.64 -1.80 -9.26
N GLY A 28 39.25 -1.40 -10.46
CA GLY A 28 38.57 -2.30 -11.39
C GLY A 28 38.52 -1.75 -12.81
N ARG A 29 37.77 -2.44 -13.67
CA ARG A 29 37.30 -1.87 -14.93
C ARG A 29 35.99 -1.11 -14.67
N LEU A 30 35.74 -0.04 -15.41
CA LEU A 30 34.45 0.65 -15.40
C LEU A 30 33.32 -0.37 -15.64
N GLY A 31 32.20 -0.20 -14.94
CA GLY A 31 31.08 -1.16 -14.96
C GLY A 31 31.27 -2.42 -14.08
N THR A 32 32.43 -2.63 -13.46
CA THR A 32 32.66 -3.75 -12.53
C THR A 32 32.65 -3.31 -11.07
N ARG A 33 32.37 -4.24 -10.14
CA ARG A 33 32.46 -3.98 -8.69
C ARG A 33 33.88 -3.61 -8.22
N GLY A 34 34.89 -3.89 -9.03
CA GLY A 34 36.31 -3.74 -8.67
C GLY A 34 36.75 -4.69 -7.56
N ARG A 35 38.01 -4.54 -7.15
CA ARG A 35 38.62 -5.26 -6.03
C ARG A 35 38.98 -4.27 -4.94
N ALA A 36 38.40 -4.47 -3.75
CA ALA A 36 38.68 -3.66 -2.57
C ALA A 36 39.93 -4.16 -1.83
N THR A 37 40.69 -3.22 -1.27
CA THR A 37 41.77 -3.45 -0.30
C THR A 37 41.56 -2.49 0.85
N VAL A 38 41.51 -3.02 2.08
CA VAL A 38 41.31 -2.23 3.31
C VAL A 38 42.61 -2.21 4.09
N LYS A 39 43.01 -1.02 4.56
CA LYS A 39 44.18 -0.82 5.44
C LYS A 39 43.78 0.05 6.62
N GLN A 40 44.12 -0.40 7.81
CA GLN A 40 43.94 0.36 9.04
C GLN A 40 45.26 0.99 9.47
N PHE A 41 45.21 2.24 9.92
CA PHE A 41 46.35 3.02 10.38
C PHE A 41 46.21 3.38 11.87
N THR A 42 47.28 3.90 12.45
CA THR A 42 47.34 4.29 13.86
C THR A 42 46.43 5.46 14.20
N ASP A 43 46.27 6.39 13.26
CA ASP A 43 45.55 7.64 13.47
C ASP A 43 45.05 8.20 12.12
N GLU A 44 44.06 9.08 12.20
CA GLU A 44 43.41 9.69 11.03
C GLU A 44 44.38 10.57 10.21
N LYS A 45 45.35 11.24 10.86
CA LYS A 45 46.34 12.07 10.18
C LYS A 45 47.24 11.24 9.25
N THR A 46 47.64 10.06 9.71
CA THR A 46 48.43 9.11 8.94
C THR A 46 47.60 8.54 7.78
N THR A 47 46.33 8.20 8.02
CA THR A 47 45.40 7.77 6.96
C THR A 47 45.25 8.83 5.87
N LEU A 48 45.06 10.10 6.25
CA LEU A 48 44.96 11.23 5.34
C LEU A 48 46.23 11.42 4.50
N ALA A 49 47.41 11.31 5.12
CA ALA A 49 48.68 11.38 4.40
C ALA A 49 48.82 10.25 3.37
N GLN A 50 48.34 9.04 3.69
CA GLN A 50 48.35 7.90 2.75
C GLN A 50 47.29 8.05 1.65
N PHE A 51 46.10 8.56 1.98
CA PHE A 51 45.07 8.92 1.01
C PHE A 51 45.67 9.83 -0.08
N GLU A 52 46.29 10.94 0.34
CA GLU A 52 46.90 11.90 -0.57
C GLU A 52 48.06 11.31 -1.37
N LYS A 53 48.91 10.51 -0.72
CA LYS A 53 50.01 9.82 -1.40
C LYS A 53 49.51 8.90 -2.51
N ILE A 54 48.45 8.11 -2.26
CA ILE A 54 47.88 7.20 -3.27
C ILE A 54 47.20 8.03 -4.38
N ARG A 55 46.45 9.07 -4.03
CA ARG A 55 45.80 9.97 -4.99
C ARG A 55 46.81 10.58 -5.96
N GLN A 56 47.86 11.21 -5.43
CA GLN A 56 48.92 11.83 -6.24
C GLN A 56 49.69 10.80 -7.06
N LYS A 57 49.92 9.60 -6.51
CA LYS A 57 50.54 8.51 -7.27
C LYS A 57 49.67 8.12 -8.48
N LYS A 58 48.35 7.97 -8.31
CA LYS A 58 47.44 7.62 -9.41
C LYS A 58 47.34 8.72 -10.46
N ILE A 59 47.31 9.97 -10.04
CA ILE A 59 47.39 11.11 -10.97
C ILE A 59 48.66 11.04 -11.83
N LYS A 60 49.82 10.75 -11.22
CA LYS A 60 51.08 10.53 -11.95
C LYS A 60 51.07 9.31 -12.88
N GLU A 61 50.23 8.31 -12.60
CA GLU A 61 50.00 7.14 -13.46
C GLU A 61 49.01 7.43 -14.60
N GLY A 62 48.60 8.69 -14.79
CA GLY A 62 47.69 9.13 -15.85
C GLY A 62 46.21 9.07 -15.48
N TYR A 63 45.87 8.68 -14.25
CA TYR A 63 44.48 8.73 -13.81
C TYR A 63 44.02 10.18 -13.65
N GLN A 64 42.82 10.48 -14.10
CA GLN A 64 42.18 11.78 -13.95
C GLN A 64 41.24 11.73 -12.76
N LEU A 65 41.30 12.75 -11.90
CA LEU A 65 40.30 12.92 -10.85
C LEU A 65 38.97 13.25 -11.53
N ARG A 66 37.94 12.43 -11.29
CA ARG A 66 36.61 12.71 -11.82
C ARG A 66 35.93 13.70 -10.89
N ASP A 67 35.50 14.82 -11.45
CA ASP A 67 34.66 15.77 -10.75
C ASP A 67 33.19 15.40 -10.94
N PHE A 68 32.41 15.51 -9.87
CA PHE A 68 31.00 15.20 -9.83
C PHE A 68 30.26 16.49 -9.50
N PRO A 69 29.88 17.30 -10.52
CA PRO A 69 29.47 18.69 -10.31
C PRO A 69 28.14 18.85 -9.55
N PHE A 70 27.39 17.76 -9.39
CA PHE A 70 26.16 17.69 -8.62
C PHE A 70 25.95 16.26 -8.08
N PRO A 71 25.16 16.07 -7.01
CA PRO A 71 24.74 14.75 -6.56
C PRO A 71 23.87 14.02 -7.59
N PHE A 72 24.21 12.77 -7.91
CA PHE A 72 23.45 11.85 -8.76
C PHE A 72 23.15 10.54 -8.01
N PHE A 73 21.99 10.50 -7.36
CA PHE A 73 21.46 9.34 -6.64
C PHE A 73 20.96 8.28 -7.61
N GLY A 74 21.26 7.01 -7.36
CA GLY A 74 20.99 5.93 -8.29
C GLY A 74 21.97 5.85 -9.47
N ALA A 75 22.99 6.71 -9.62
CA ALA A 75 23.98 6.63 -10.70
C ALA A 75 24.71 5.27 -10.73
N GLY A 76 25.02 4.76 -11.93
CA GLY A 76 25.58 3.41 -12.09
C GLY A 76 25.14 2.71 -13.36
N TYR A 77 25.37 1.41 -13.46
CA TYR A 77 24.94 0.61 -14.60
C TYR A 77 23.57 -0.03 -14.32
N GLY A 78 22.52 0.51 -14.94
CA GLY A 78 21.17 -0.03 -14.89
C GLY A 78 21.00 -1.22 -15.83
N ARG A 79 20.28 -2.24 -15.38
CA ARG A 79 19.99 -3.44 -16.20
C ARG A 79 18.73 -3.33 -17.06
N TYR A 80 17.99 -2.23 -16.90
CA TYR A 80 16.74 -1.84 -17.56
C TYR A 80 15.96 -2.96 -18.26
N PHE A 81 14.80 -3.31 -17.72
CA PHE A 81 13.89 -4.24 -18.36
C PHE A 81 12.60 -3.51 -18.75
N GLU A 82 11.84 -3.00 -17.79
CA GLU A 82 10.53 -2.42 -18.08
C GLU A 82 10.62 -0.93 -18.37
N TRP A 83 11.31 -0.15 -17.56
CA TRP A 83 11.33 1.31 -17.70
C TRP A 83 12.64 1.91 -17.17
N ALA A 84 12.92 3.13 -17.60
CA ALA A 84 14.00 3.97 -17.08
C ALA A 84 13.38 5.31 -16.64
N GLU A 85 13.74 5.79 -15.45
CA GLU A 85 13.21 7.03 -14.88
C GLU A 85 14.33 7.84 -14.24
N ILE A 86 14.45 9.11 -14.65
CA ILE A 86 15.40 10.09 -14.13
C ILE A 86 14.66 11.38 -13.77
N LEU A 87 14.78 11.77 -12.50
CA LEU A 87 14.31 13.06 -11.99
C LEU A 87 15.52 13.99 -11.85
N VAL A 88 15.43 15.17 -12.45
CA VAL A 88 16.48 16.20 -12.37
C VAL A 88 15.89 17.43 -11.71
N ARG A 89 16.42 17.86 -10.58
CA ARG A 89 16.06 19.13 -9.96
C ARG A 89 17.12 20.18 -10.29
N PHE A 90 16.69 21.32 -10.80
CA PHE A 90 17.54 22.46 -11.15
C PHE A 90 17.62 23.44 -9.99
N VAL A 91 18.74 24.15 -9.87
CA VAL A 91 18.94 25.22 -8.87
C VAL A 91 17.89 26.33 -9.05
N THR A 92 17.53 26.63 -10.30
CA THR A 92 16.49 27.59 -10.67
C THR A 92 15.59 27.00 -11.73
N GLN A 93 14.34 27.48 -11.83
CA GLN A 93 13.42 27.05 -12.89
C GLN A 93 14.05 27.29 -14.28
N PRO A 94 14.13 26.26 -15.15
CA PRO A 94 14.64 26.44 -16.50
C PRO A 94 13.81 27.44 -17.31
N THR A 95 14.48 28.29 -18.09
CA THR A 95 13.82 29.15 -19.08
C THR A 95 13.32 28.33 -20.27
N TYR A 96 12.43 28.90 -21.07
CA TYR A 96 11.92 28.24 -22.28
C TYR A 96 13.04 27.77 -23.23
N GLU A 97 14.07 28.60 -23.45
CA GLU A 97 15.21 28.26 -24.29
C GLU A 97 16.05 27.11 -23.69
N GLN A 98 16.22 27.10 -22.35
CA GLN A 98 16.91 26.01 -21.66
C GLN A 98 16.11 24.71 -21.77
N ILE A 99 14.78 24.76 -21.63
CA ILE A 99 13.90 23.59 -21.77
C ILE A 99 14.06 22.94 -23.15
N GLU A 100 14.00 23.73 -24.22
CA GLU A 100 14.19 23.22 -25.59
C GLU A 100 15.55 22.53 -25.75
N LYS A 101 16.60 23.14 -25.21
CA LYS A 101 17.96 22.59 -25.28
C LYS A 101 18.11 21.32 -24.44
N ILE A 102 17.50 21.26 -23.26
CA ILE A 102 17.45 20.07 -22.41
C ILE A 102 16.83 18.90 -23.17
N ILE A 103 15.66 19.11 -23.79
CA ILE A 103 14.93 18.11 -24.57
C ILE A 103 15.73 17.68 -25.79
N GLN A 104 16.38 18.61 -26.49
CA GLN A 104 17.19 18.32 -27.68
C GLN A 104 18.38 17.40 -27.37
N LEU A 105 19.02 17.58 -26.20
CA LEU A 105 20.20 16.83 -25.81
C LEU A 105 19.89 15.47 -25.15
N ALA A 106 18.65 15.26 -24.72
CA ALA A 106 18.28 14.07 -23.96
C ALA A 106 18.43 12.77 -24.79
N PRO A 107 18.87 11.66 -24.15
CA PRO A 107 18.93 10.35 -24.78
C PRO A 107 17.56 9.94 -25.33
N ALA A 108 17.52 9.41 -26.56
CA ALA A 108 16.26 9.06 -27.22
C ALA A 108 15.36 8.13 -26.39
N PRO A 109 15.85 7.10 -25.67
CA PRO A 109 15.00 6.20 -24.90
C PRO A 109 14.24 6.83 -23.72
N ILE A 110 14.69 7.99 -23.22
CA ILE A 110 14.07 8.71 -22.09
C ILE A 110 13.82 10.18 -22.44
N LYS A 111 13.62 10.48 -23.72
CA LYS A 111 13.52 11.86 -24.20
C LYS A 111 12.25 12.53 -23.65
N PRO A 112 12.38 13.57 -22.80
CA PRO A 112 11.22 14.20 -22.19
C PRO A 112 10.51 15.14 -23.18
N THR A 113 9.27 15.51 -22.86
CA THR A 113 8.54 16.62 -23.48
C THR A 113 8.57 17.87 -22.59
N LYS A 114 7.92 18.95 -23.03
CA LYS A 114 7.84 20.19 -22.20
C LYS A 114 6.98 19.98 -20.96
N GLU A 115 5.96 19.16 -21.09
CA GLU A 115 5.01 18.83 -20.04
C GLU A 115 5.70 18.09 -18.89
N ASP A 116 6.80 17.40 -19.16
CA ASP A 116 7.60 16.68 -18.17
C ASP A 116 8.44 17.59 -17.26
N ILE A 117 8.46 18.90 -17.53
CA ILE A 117 9.14 19.89 -16.69
C ILE A 117 8.09 20.68 -15.90
N SER A 118 8.20 20.64 -14.57
CA SER A 118 7.31 21.34 -13.64
C SER A 118 8.13 22.14 -12.64
N GLY A 119 8.07 23.48 -12.75
CA GLY A 119 8.90 24.35 -11.92
C GLY A 119 10.39 24.02 -12.06
N ARG A 120 11.03 23.59 -10.97
CA ARG A 120 12.47 23.24 -10.96
C ARG A 120 12.76 21.78 -11.26
N ILE A 121 11.76 20.92 -11.50
CA ILE A 121 12.00 19.49 -11.67
C ILE A 121 11.62 19.03 -13.08
N LEU A 122 12.52 18.26 -13.69
CA LEU A 122 12.32 17.50 -14.92
C LEU A 122 12.10 16.03 -14.56
N HIS A 123 11.12 15.40 -15.20
CA HIS A 123 10.85 13.97 -15.15
C HIS A 123 11.10 13.32 -16.52
N ALA A 124 12.29 12.77 -16.72
CA ALA A 124 12.64 12.05 -17.95
C ALA A 124 12.42 10.55 -17.73
N ALA A 125 11.37 10.00 -18.33
CA ALA A 125 11.04 8.58 -18.25
C ALA A 125 10.87 7.96 -19.64
N SER A 126 11.10 6.65 -19.72
CA SER A 126 10.83 5.87 -20.92
C SER A 126 9.41 5.31 -20.94
N GLU A 127 8.98 4.84 -22.10
CA GLU A 127 7.88 3.88 -22.21
C GLU A 127 8.25 2.50 -21.63
N GLN A 128 7.28 1.60 -21.56
CA GLN A 128 7.50 0.20 -21.21
C GLN A 128 8.44 -0.50 -22.22
N PHE A 129 9.21 -1.48 -21.75
CA PHE A 129 10.23 -2.23 -22.50
C PHE A 129 11.38 -1.37 -23.02
N VAL A 130 11.91 -0.49 -22.16
CA VAL A 130 13.01 0.44 -22.52
C VAL A 130 14.26 -0.25 -23.08
N ASN A 131 14.54 -1.49 -22.68
CA ASN A 131 15.60 -2.33 -23.24
C ASN A 131 15.54 -2.41 -24.77
N LEU A 132 14.33 -2.51 -25.35
CA LEU A 132 14.15 -2.57 -26.81
C LEU A 132 14.49 -1.23 -27.47
N TYR A 133 14.10 -0.13 -26.85
CA TYR A 133 14.42 1.22 -27.31
C TYR A 133 15.93 1.52 -27.20
N ILE A 134 16.59 1.07 -26.13
CA ILE A 134 18.04 1.16 -25.95
C ILE A 134 18.74 0.36 -27.05
N GLN A 135 18.37 -0.91 -27.26
CA GLN A 135 18.95 -1.75 -28.32
C GLN A 135 18.78 -1.10 -29.69
N ALA A 136 17.58 -0.65 -30.02
CA ALA A 136 17.27 -0.01 -31.29
C ALA A 136 18.08 1.27 -31.50
N THR A 137 18.25 2.09 -30.46
CA THR A 137 18.95 3.38 -30.53
C THR A 137 20.45 3.22 -30.74
N TYR A 138 21.10 2.31 -30.01
CA TYR A 138 22.58 2.27 -29.94
C TYR A 138 23.24 1.19 -30.80
N GLU A 139 22.54 0.11 -31.14
CA GLU A 139 23.11 -0.97 -31.98
C GLU A 139 22.25 -1.34 -33.18
N GLY A 140 21.05 -0.75 -33.30
CA GLY A 140 20.03 -1.19 -34.23
C GLY A 140 19.34 -2.43 -33.71
N SER A 141 18.02 -2.48 -33.87
CA SER A 141 17.21 -3.65 -33.53
C SER A 141 16.84 -4.41 -34.79
N PRO A 142 16.85 -5.76 -34.78
CA PRO A 142 16.23 -6.53 -35.84
C PRO A 142 14.69 -6.38 -35.84
N PHE A 143 14.11 -5.81 -34.78
CA PHE A 143 12.68 -5.55 -34.64
C PHE A 143 12.38 -4.08 -34.93
N LYS A 144 11.30 -3.81 -35.66
CA LYS A 144 10.77 -2.46 -35.73
C LYS A 144 9.94 -2.22 -34.48
N ILE A 145 10.19 -1.11 -33.80
CA ILE A 145 9.40 -0.69 -32.62
C ILE A 145 7.91 -0.60 -32.98
N GLU A 146 7.61 -0.24 -34.23
CA GLU A 146 6.27 -0.20 -34.82
C GLU A 146 5.51 -1.54 -34.75
N ASP A 147 6.22 -2.67 -34.66
CA ASP A 147 5.64 -4.01 -34.57
C ASP A 147 5.21 -4.38 -33.13
N ILE A 148 5.51 -3.52 -32.14
CA ILE A 148 5.10 -3.70 -30.74
C ILE A 148 3.89 -2.81 -30.48
N THR A 149 2.70 -3.41 -30.50
CA THR A 149 1.47 -2.68 -30.15
C THR A 149 1.51 -2.30 -28.67
N PRO A 150 1.37 -1.00 -28.31
CA PRO A 150 1.29 -0.59 -26.91
C PRO A 150 0.16 -1.35 -26.18
N GLY A 151 0.50 -2.05 -25.10
CA GLY A 151 -0.46 -2.83 -24.30
C GLY A 151 -0.68 -4.28 -24.71
N GLU A 152 -0.07 -4.77 -25.82
CA GLU A 152 -0.02 -6.20 -26.08
C GLU A 152 1.01 -6.86 -25.15
N THR A 153 0.56 -7.78 -24.30
CA THR A 153 1.45 -8.63 -23.51
C THR A 153 2.25 -9.52 -24.45
N ILE A 154 3.52 -9.20 -24.66
CA ILE A 154 4.44 -10.09 -25.39
C ILE A 154 4.51 -11.39 -24.57
N PRO A 155 4.09 -12.54 -25.12
CA PRO A 155 4.10 -13.77 -24.36
C PRO A 155 5.53 -14.07 -23.91
N TYR A 156 5.71 -14.27 -22.60
CA TYR A 156 6.93 -14.80 -22.00
C TYR A 156 7.19 -16.19 -22.59
N THR A 157 7.86 -16.23 -23.73
CA THR A 157 8.38 -17.47 -24.32
C THR A 157 9.77 -17.70 -23.77
N ASP A 158 10.27 -18.95 -23.83
CA ASP A 158 11.65 -19.33 -23.44
C ASP A 158 12.76 -18.60 -24.24
N LYS A 159 12.39 -17.61 -25.05
CA LYS A 159 13.24 -16.69 -25.80
C LYS A 159 13.33 -15.31 -25.16
N THR A 160 12.94 -15.12 -23.90
CA THR A 160 13.02 -13.82 -23.22
C THR A 160 14.43 -13.22 -23.19
N ASP A 161 15.48 -14.06 -23.24
CA ASP A 161 16.88 -13.63 -23.41
C ASP A 161 17.14 -12.85 -24.73
N LEU A 162 16.25 -12.94 -25.73
CA LEU A 162 16.35 -12.17 -26.99
C LEU A 162 15.88 -10.72 -26.87
N TYR A 163 15.33 -10.30 -25.73
CA TYR A 163 14.79 -8.95 -25.57
C TYR A 163 15.69 -8.03 -24.74
N SER A 164 16.78 -8.51 -24.13
CA SER A 164 17.69 -7.62 -23.39
C SER A 164 18.56 -6.80 -24.34
N ALA A 165 18.74 -5.52 -24.04
CA ALA A 165 19.77 -4.72 -24.70
C ALA A 165 21.14 -5.35 -24.48
N THR A 166 21.99 -5.36 -25.49
CA THR A 166 23.35 -5.87 -25.34
C THR A 166 24.11 -5.04 -24.31
N PRO A 167 25.13 -5.60 -23.64
CA PRO A 167 25.94 -4.84 -22.71
C PRO A 167 26.53 -3.55 -23.31
N ARG A 168 26.86 -3.56 -24.61
CA ARG A 168 27.38 -2.40 -25.34
C ARG A 168 26.31 -1.35 -25.61
N ALA A 169 25.08 -1.72 -25.95
CA ALA A 169 23.97 -0.78 -26.06
C ALA A 169 23.66 -0.12 -24.70
N LEU A 170 23.66 -0.91 -23.62
CA LEU A 170 23.51 -0.42 -22.25
C LEU A 170 24.64 0.53 -21.85
N ASP A 171 25.90 0.17 -22.12
CA ASP A 171 27.07 1.03 -21.86
C ASP A 171 26.95 2.37 -22.59
N ALA A 172 26.50 2.35 -23.85
CA ALA A 172 26.31 3.55 -24.64
C ALA A 172 25.19 4.43 -24.08
N PHE A 173 24.07 3.83 -23.67
CA PHE A 173 22.96 4.55 -23.04
C PHE A 173 23.35 5.21 -21.73
N GLU A 174 24.07 4.50 -20.85
CA GLU A 174 24.56 5.06 -19.58
C GLU A 174 25.52 6.23 -19.79
N GLN A 175 26.44 6.09 -20.75
CA GLN A 175 27.35 7.19 -21.13
C GLN A 175 26.59 8.39 -21.68
N ASP A 176 25.52 8.16 -22.44
CA ASP A 176 24.70 9.22 -23.02
C ASP A 176 23.89 9.97 -21.95
N ILE A 177 23.36 9.26 -20.94
CA ILE A 177 22.74 9.87 -19.76
C ILE A 177 23.74 10.77 -19.04
N GLU A 178 24.93 10.27 -18.69
CA GLU A 178 25.94 11.06 -17.98
C GLU A 178 26.38 12.27 -18.80
N ARG A 179 26.63 12.08 -20.10
CA ARG A 179 26.96 13.18 -21.03
C ARG A 179 25.86 14.24 -21.05
N TRP A 180 24.61 13.83 -21.22
CA TRP A 180 23.46 14.72 -21.26
C TRP A 180 23.36 15.56 -19.99
N LEU A 181 23.43 14.94 -18.81
CA LEU A 181 23.33 15.65 -17.53
C LEU A 181 24.49 16.64 -17.32
N LEU A 182 25.71 16.26 -17.70
CA LEU A 182 26.88 17.13 -17.65
C LEU A 182 26.76 18.32 -18.62
N GLU A 183 26.28 18.11 -19.84
CA GLU A 183 26.06 19.17 -20.83
C GLU A 183 24.93 20.12 -20.39
N VAL A 184 23.83 19.59 -19.83
CA VAL A 184 22.74 20.38 -19.27
C VAL A 184 23.22 21.28 -18.14
N HIS A 185 23.99 20.73 -17.21
CA HIS A 185 24.51 21.47 -16.05
C HIS A 185 25.34 22.71 -16.45
N GLN A 186 25.99 22.71 -17.62
CA GLN A 186 26.79 23.84 -18.10
C GLN A 186 25.96 25.11 -18.37
N PHE A 187 24.67 24.97 -18.70
CA PHE A 187 23.81 26.11 -19.03
C PHE A 187 22.53 26.19 -18.17
N CYS A 188 22.20 25.14 -17.43
CA CYS A 188 21.09 25.09 -16.48
C CYS A 188 21.56 24.30 -15.24
N PRO A 189 22.07 24.98 -14.20
CA PRO A 189 22.67 24.31 -13.05
C PRO A 189 21.71 23.32 -12.39
N ILE A 190 22.18 22.09 -12.24
CA ILE A 190 21.49 20.97 -11.59
C ILE A 190 21.81 20.99 -10.10
N GLU A 191 20.78 20.94 -9.26
CA GLU A 191 20.90 20.78 -7.81
C GLU A 191 21.15 19.31 -7.46
N PHE A 192 20.34 18.39 -7.99
CA PHE A 192 20.59 16.95 -7.91
C PHE A 192 19.90 16.18 -9.04
N VAL A 193 20.32 14.94 -9.22
CA VAL A 193 19.66 13.93 -10.05
C VAL A 193 19.31 12.72 -9.22
N PHE A 194 18.12 12.16 -9.43
CA PHE A 194 17.70 10.89 -8.87
C PHE A 194 17.29 9.95 -10.00
N ARG A 195 17.87 8.75 -10.04
CA ARG A 195 17.41 7.65 -10.88
C ARG A 195 16.75 6.58 -10.03
N ARG A 196 15.55 6.17 -10.42
CA ARG A 196 14.83 5.07 -9.78
C ARG A 196 15.37 3.72 -10.28
N GLU A 197 15.45 2.75 -9.37
CA GLU A 197 15.85 1.38 -9.71
C GLU A 197 14.69 0.56 -10.27
N ASP A 198 14.93 -0.12 -11.39
CA ASP A 198 14.11 -1.22 -11.88
C ASP A 198 14.54 -2.51 -11.17
N TRP A 199 13.87 -2.83 -10.06
CA TRP A 199 14.16 -4.02 -9.26
C TRP A 199 13.88 -5.32 -10.01
N GLU A 200 12.96 -5.32 -10.98
CA GLU A 200 12.63 -6.49 -11.78
C GLU A 200 13.76 -6.85 -12.75
N ALA A 201 14.49 -5.83 -13.23
CA ALA A 201 15.74 -6.01 -13.98
C ALA A 201 16.95 -6.40 -13.10
N GLY A 202 16.76 -6.54 -11.78
CA GLY A 202 17.83 -6.78 -10.82
C GLY A 202 18.57 -5.52 -10.35
N GLY A 203 17.93 -4.35 -10.49
CA GLY A 203 18.38 -3.07 -9.95
C GLY A 203 19.56 -2.44 -10.69
N THR A 204 20.26 -1.55 -9.98
CA THR A 204 21.40 -0.79 -10.50
C THR A 204 22.72 -1.24 -9.87
N ASN A 205 23.75 -1.44 -10.70
CA ASN A 205 25.12 -1.51 -10.18
C ASN A 205 25.65 -0.10 -9.91
N LEU A 206 25.45 0.38 -8.69
CA LEU A 206 25.70 1.77 -8.28
C LEU A 206 27.19 2.19 -8.47
N SER A 207 27.42 3.35 -9.10
CA SER A 207 28.75 3.90 -9.37
C SER A 207 29.31 4.69 -8.18
N ALA A 208 30.53 5.20 -8.33
CA ALA A 208 31.14 6.08 -7.33
C ALA A 208 30.40 7.43 -7.23
N TRP A 209 29.79 7.91 -8.31
CA TRP A 209 29.01 9.13 -8.31
C TRP A 209 27.86 9.02 -7.30
N HIS A 210 27.09 7.93 -7.34
CA HIS A 210 26.05 7.67 -6.35
C HIS A 210 26.56 7.70 -4.91
N ARG A 211 27.65 6.98 -4.64
CA ARG A 211 28.20 6.88 -3.28
C ARG A 211 28.66 8.22 -2.73
N ILE A 212 29.28 9.05 -3.57
CA ILE A 212 29.68 10.42 -3.20
C ILE A 212 28.45 11.29 -2.98
N SER A 213 27.39 11.09 -3.78
CA SER A 213 26.13 11.82 -3.64
C SER A 213 25.44 11.57 -2.30
N LEU A 214 25.57 10.37 -1.73
CA LEU A 214 25.09 10.06 -0.39
C LEU A 214 25.72 10.96 0.69
N GLU A 215 27.00 11.32 0.54
CA GLU A 215 27.68 12.23 1.48
C GLU A 215 27.10 13.66 1.41
N SER A 216 26.38 14.03 0.33
CA SER A 216 25.76 15.34 0.15
C SER A 216 24.36 15.46 0.77
N ILE A 217 23.74 14.37 1.22
CA ILE A 217 22.37 14.37 1.76
C ILE A 217 22.19 15.38 2.91
N PRO A 218 23.09 15.46 3.93
CA PRO A 218 22.89 16.41 5.03
C PRO A 218 22.88 17.87 4.59
N GLU A 219 23.74 18.26 3.64
CA GLU A 219 23.79 19.65 3.15
C GLU A 219 22.61 19.95 2.22
N LEU A 220 22.22 19.00 1.36
CA LEU A 220 21.02 19.12 0.54
C LEU A 220 19.76 19.29 1.40
N LEU A 221 19.62 18.49 2.46
CA LEU A 221 18.50 18.57 3.37
C LEU A 221 18.42 19.95 4.03
N LYS A 222 19.54 20.42 4.58
CA LYS A 222 19.65 21.77 5.16
C LYS A 222 19.29 22.86 4.13
N GLN A 223 19.75 22.71 2.89
CA GLN A 223 19.42 23.63 1.79
C GLN A 223 17.91 23.63 1.51
N TRP A 224 17.28 22.46 1.37
CA TRP A 224 15.84 22.35 1.08
C TRP A 224 14.97 22.94 2.18
N GLU A 225 15.37 22.80 3.44
CA GLU A 225 14.68 23.37 4.61
C GLU A 225 14.75 24.90 4.66
N GLN A 226 15.83 25.46 4.12
CA GLN A 226 16.08 26.90 4.12
C GLN A 226 15.56 27.58 2.85
N ASP A 227 15.37 26.84 1.77
CA ASP A 227 14.85 27.33 0.49
C ASP A 227 13.32 27.54 0.57
N PRO A 228 12.82 28.79 0.52
CA PRO A 228 11.39 29.07 0.51
C PRO A 228 10.67 28.43 -0.67
N ASP A 229 11.35 28.28 -1.81
CA ASP A 229 10.76 27.77 -3.04
C ASP A 229 10.43 26.27 -2.94
N THR A 230 11.08 25.54 -2.02
CA THR A 230 10.69 24.18 -1.65
C THR A 230 9.26 24.11 -1.12
N TYR A 231 8.76 25.19 -0.52
CA TYR A 231 7.43 25.22 0.12
C TYR A 231 6.34 25.87 -0.74
N THR A 232 6.69 26.46 -1.89
CA THR A 232 5.77 27.17 -2.78
C THR A 232 5.63 26.51 -4.16
N GLN A 233 5.99 25.22 -4.24
CA GLN A 233 5.92 24.42 -5.46
C GLN A 233 4.47 24.19 -5.90
N SER A 234 4.27 24.01 -7.21
CA SER A 234 3.00 23.46 -7.71
C SER A 234 2.79 22.02 -7.22
N ASP A 235 1.55 21.52 -7.16
CA ASP A 235 1.28 20.15 -6.72
C ASP A 235 2.04 19.10 -7.55
N LYS A 236 2.15 19.31 -8.87
CA LYS A 236 2.91 18.43 -9.77
C LYS A 236 4.40 18.40 -9.40
N GLU A 237 5.02 19.57 -9.26
CA GLU A 237 6.42 19.70 -8.87
C GLU A 237 6.69 19.11 -7.49
N LYS A 238 5.81 19.39 -6.52
CA LYS A 238 5.86 18.86 -5.16
C LYS A 238 5.81 17.33 -5.15
N ASN A 239 4.94 16.72 -5.94
CA ASN A 239 4.82 15.27 -6.04
C ASN A 239 6.07 14.61 -6.66
N LEU A 240 6.63 15.20 -7.71
CA LEU A 240 7.88 14.73 -8.30
C LEU A 240 9.07 14.90 -7.34
N PHE A 241 9.12 16.01 -6.60
CA PHE A 241 10.14 16.25 -5.60
C PHE A 241 10.02 15.26 -4.43
N LYS A 242 8.79 15.03 -3.92
CA LYS A 242 8.50 13.98 -2.93
C LYS A 242 9.00 12.61 -3.41
N HIS A 243 8.69 12.23 -4.65
CA HIS A 243 9.13 10.96 -5.23
C HIS A 243 10.66 10.83 -5.25
N ALA A 244 11.36 11.87 -5.71
CA ALA A 244 12.82 11.89 -5.72
C ALA A 244 13.41 11.78 -4.30
N VAL A 245 12.95 12.62 -3.37
CA VAL A 245 13.49 12.67 -2.00
C VAL A 245 13.21 11.37 -1.23
N SER A 246 12.03 10.74 -1.42
CA SER A 246 11.76 9.40 -0.88
C SER A 246 12.82 8.39 -1.31
N GLY A 247 13.15 8.38 -2.60
CA GLY A 247 14.16 7.48 -3.14
C GLY A 247 15.57 7.79 -2.63
N ILE A 248 15.91 9.08 -2.50
CA ILE A 248 17.19 9.52 -1.92
C ILE A 248 17.31 9.08 -0.46
N PHE A 249 16.25 9.24 0.35
CA PHE A 249 16.24 8.84 1.74
C PHE A 249 16.37 7.33 1.89
N ASN A 250 15.68 6.54 1.05
CA ASN A 250 15.87 5.09 1.00
C ASN A 250 17.30 4.70 0.63
N PHE A 251 17.93 5.36 -0.34
CA PHE A 251 19.32 5.09 -0.70
C PHE A 251 20.31 5.43 0.41
N GLY A 252 20.04 6.50 1.17
CA GLY A 252 20.90 6.99 2.23
C GLY A 252 20.61 6.42 3.61
N ASP A 253 19.64 5.51 3.73
CA ASP A 253 19.11 5.01 5.01
C ASP A 253 18.80 6.16 6.00
N VAL A 254 18.21 7.26 5.49
CA VAL A 254 17.93 8.46 6.29
C VAL A 254 16.81 8.16 7.29
N GLU A 255 17.08 8.37 8.57
CA GLU A 255 16.07 8.17 9.61
C GLU A 255 14.92 9.20 9.46
N PRO A 256 13.64 8.80 9.62
CA PRO A 256 12.51 9.71 9.38
C PRO A 256 12.44 10.95 10.28
N ASP A 257 13.17 10.98 11.40
CA ASP A 257 13.30 12.13 12.30
C ASP A 257 14.54 13.00 12.02
N THR A 258 15.36 12.64 11.03
CA THR A 258 16.51 13.45 10.59
C THR A 258 16.06 14.79 9.98
N PRO A 259 15.06 14.84 9.08
CA PRO A 259 14.52 16.11 8.59
C PRO A 259 13.70 16.85 9.65
N SER A 260 13.71 18.17 9.57
CA SER A 260 12.86 19.03 10.40
C SER A 260 11.39 18.71 10.22
N GLU A 261 10.62 18.89 11.31
CA GLU A 261 9.18 18.68 11.33
C GLU A 261 8.46 19.44 10.21
N ARG A 262 8.85 20.69 9.95
CA ARG A 262 8.29 21.52 8.87
C ARG A 262 8.50 20.88 7.49
N PHE A 263 9.69 20.33 7.23
CA PHE A 263 9.99 19.69 5.96
C PHE A 263 9.20 18.39 5.77
N ILE A 264 9.15 17.57 6.82
CA ILE A 264 8.35 16.34 6.81
C ILE A 264 6.86 16.65 6.60
N ASP A 265 6.30 17.62 7.31
CA ASP A 265 4.88 17.98 7.18
C ASP A 265 4.54 18.48 5.78
N HIS A 266 5.51 19.13 5.12
CA HIS A 266 5.34 19.58 3.77
C HIS A 266 5.42 18.43 2.75
N ILE A 267 6.49 17.62 2.79
CA ILE A 267 6.82 16.65 1.73
C ILE A 267 6.30 15.24 2.03
N PHE A 268 6.34 14.79 3.29
CA PHE A 268 6.09 13.40 3.70
C PHE A 268 5.10 13.24 4.86
N PRO A 269 3.93 13.90 4.84
CA PRO A 269 3.01 13.82 5.97
C PRO A 269 2.55 12.36 6.22
N ASP A 270 2.29 11.60 5.16
CA ASP A 270 1.95 10.17 5.19
C ASP A 270 3.04 9.30 5.83
N VAL A 271 4.32 9.55 5.52
CA VAL A 271 5.45 8.77 6.06
C VAL A 271 5.63 9.05 7.54
N LYS A 272 5.52 10.31 7.97
CA LYS A 272 5.59 10.69 9.39
C LYS A 272 4.54 9.97 10.19
N LEU A 273 3.31 9.94 9.69
CA LEU A 273 2.22 9.25 10.36
C LEU A 273 2.55 7.75 10.53
N LYS A 274 2.92 7.06 9.45
CA LYS A 274 3.29 5.63 9.51
C LYS A 274 4.43 5.37 10.49
N TRP A 275 5.46 6.22 10.48
CA TRP A 275 6.60 6.11 11.39
C TRP A 275 6.19 6.33 12.85
N LEU A 276 5.36 7.33 13.14
CA LEU A 276 4.84 7.58 14.50
C LEU A 276 4.06 6.37 15.04
N PHE A 277 3.29 5.68 14.17
CA PHE A 277 2.61 4.43 14.53
C PHE A 277 3.56 3.26 14.75
N ALA A 278 4.60 3.11 13.93
CA ALA A 278 5.57 2.03 14.02
C ALA A 278 6.42 2.11 15.31
N ASN A 279 6.67 3.31 15.82
CA ASN A 279 7.53 3.56 17.00
C ASN A 279 6.75 3.72 18.32
N ASP A 280 5.62 3.03 18.46
CA ASP A 280 4.76 3.04 19.66
C ASP A 280 4.34 4.43 20.16
N ASN A 281 4.42 5.47 19.31
CA ASN A 281 4.12 6.84 19.69
C ASN A 281 2.68 7.22 19.33
N LEU A 282 1.73 6.38 19.74
CA LEU A 282 0.35 6.45 19.28
C LEU A 282 -0.30 7.81 19.60
N SER A 283 -0.02 8.40 20.77
CA SER A 283 -0.51 9.74 21.10
C SER A 283 -0.01 10.82 20.15
N LYS A 284 1.28 10.79 19.74
CA LYS A 284 1.80 11.72 18.74
C LYS A 284 1.26 11.41 17.35
N ALA A 285 1.14 10.14 16.98
CA ALA A 285 0.55 9.71 15.71
C ALA A 285 -0.86 10.27 15.55
N ILE A 286 -1.67 10.20 16.62
CA ILE A 286 -3.04 10.68 16.59
C ILE A 286 -3.12 12.21 16.60
N ALA A 287 -2.33 12.89 17.43
CA ALA A 287 -2.24 14.35 17.39
C ALA A 287 -1.84 14.84 15.98
N TYR A 288 -0.88 14.15 15.36
CA TYR A 288 -0.43 14.43 14.00
C TYR A 288 -1.52 14.18 12.96
N TYR A 289 -2.21 13.03 13.05
CA TYR A 289 -3.37 12.73 12.22
C TYR A 289 -4.43 13.84 12.31
N GLN A 290 -4.80 14.25 13.52
CA GLN A 290 -5.82 15.29 13.75
C GLN A 290 -5.45 16.64 13.14
N GLN A 291 -4.17 17.00 13.19
CA GLN A 291 -3.65 18.23 12.58
C GLN A 291 -3.72 18.20 11.04
N HIS A 292 -3.61 17.02 10.43
CA HIS A 292 -3.46 16.85 8.99
C HIS A 292 -4.56 16.02 8.32
N LYS A 293 -5.71 15.81 8.98
CA LYS A 293 -6.76 14.90 8.52
C LYS A 293 -7.38 15.24 7.15
N GLU A 294 -7.29 16.50 6.73
CA GLU A 294 -7.75 16.96 5.41
C GLU A 294 -6.78 16.57 4.27
N ASN A 295 -5.61 16.02 4.59
CA ASN A 295 -4.64 15.56 3.60
C ASN A 295 -4.96 14.12 3.16
N GLU A 296 -5.26 13.93 1.88
CA GLU A 296 -5.61 12.61 1.32
C GLU A 296 -4.52 11.55 1.56
N GLY A 297 -3.24 11.94 1.51
CA GLY A 297 -2.12 11.05 1.81
C GLY A 297 -2.11 10.56 3.27
N ILE A 298 -2.49 11.43 4.21
CA ILE A 298 -2.66 11.09 5.63
C ILE A 298 -3.81 10.11 5.83
N LEU A 299 -4.95 10.33 5.17
CA LEU A 299 -6.09 9.42 5.21
C LEU A 299 -5.71 8.03 4.67
N LYS A 300 -5.02 7.98 3.52
CA LYS A 300 -4.50 6.74 2.93
C LYS A 300 -3.52 6.04 3.87
N ALA A 301 -2.57 6.77 4.44
CA ALA A 301 -1.61 6.23 5.41
C ALA A 301 -2.29 5.68 6.67
N CYS A 302 -3.29 6.37 7.20
CA CYS A 302 -4.08 5.92 8.34
C CYS A 302 -4.81 4.60 8.04
N LYS A 303 -5.39 4.47 6.83
CA LYS A 303 -6.02 3.23 6.38
C LYS A 303 -5.01 2.07 6.31
N GLU A 304 -3.85 2.29 5.70
CA GLU A 304 -2.80 1.26 5.60
C GLU A 304 -2.29 0.84 6.99
N VAL A 305 -2.10 1.80 7.91
CA VAL A 305 -1.75 1.51 9.31
C VAL A 305 -2.83 0.66 9.97
N LEU A 306 -4.11 1.02 9.83
CA LEU A 306 -5.21 0.25 10.40
C LEU A 306 -5.25 -1.18 9.85
N GLU A 307 -5.04 -1.36 8.54
CA GLU A 307 -4.97 -2.68 7.90
C GLU A 307 -3.82 -3.51 8.47
N ASN A 308 -2.61 -2.93 8.56
CA ASN A 308 -1.45 -3.60 9.14
C ASN A 308 -1.69 -4.01 10.60
N LEU A 309 -2.24 -3.11 11.43
CA LEU A 309 -2.55 -3.41 12.84
C LEU A 309 -3.56 -4.55 12.98
N ILE A 310 -4.54 -4.65 12.08
CA ILE A 310 -5.50 -5.76 12.07
C ILE A 310 -4.82 -7.07 11.67
N GLU A 311 -3.96 -7.06 10.65
CA GLU A 311 -3.23 -8.24 10.17
C GLU A 311 -2.25 -8.77 11.22
N GLU A 312 -1.57 -7.86 11.93
CA GLU A 312 -0.71 -8.14 13.07
C GLU A 312 -1.48 -8.55 14.34
N LYS A 313 -2.81 -8.51 14.30
CA LYS A 313 -3.70 -8.76 15.46
C LYS A 313 -3.40 -7.86 16.66
N ASN A 314 -2.93 -6.64 16.42
CA ASN A 314 -2.67 -5.63 17.45
C ASN A 314 -3.97 -4.91 17.84
N TYR A 315 -4.92 -5.69 18.38
CA TYR A 315 -6.29 -5.24 18.61
C TYR A 315 -6.38 -4.05 19.57
N ALA A 316 -5.50 -3.97 20.58
CA ALA A 316 -5.49 -2.82 21.49
C ALA A 316 -5.22 -1.50 20.75
N LYS A 317 -4.23 -1.46 19.85
CA LYS A 317 -3.94 -0.28 19.02
C LYS A 317 -5.04 0.01 18.01
N VAL A 318 -5.66 -1.03 17.43
CA VAL A 318 -6.83 -0.85 16.54
C VAL A 318 -7.95 -0.11 17.25
N ASN A 319 -8.28 -0.51 18.49
CA ASN A 319 -9.34 0.14 19.28
C ASN A 319 -9.00 1.58 19.63
N GLN A 320 -7.81 1.81 20.17
CA GLN A 320 -7.38 3.16 20.55
C GLN A 320 -7.34 4.11 19.34
N LEU A 321 -6.88 3.63 18.17
CA LEU A 321 -6.93 4.40 16.93
C LEU A 321 -8.38 4.69 16.53
N THR A 322 -9.24 3.67 16.56
CA THR A 322 -10.65 3.80 16.18
C THR A 322 -11.37 4.83 17.06
N GLU A 323 -11.26 4.74 18.38
CA GLU A 323 -11.89 5.68 19.33
C GLU A 323 -11.54 7.14 19.01
N GLN A 324 -10.25 7.42 18.82
CA GLN A 324 -9.80 8.80 18.62
C GLN A 324 -10.14 9.35 17.22
N VAL A 325 -10.28 8.45 16.24
CA VAL A 325 -10.68 8.82 14.88
C VAL A 325 -12.20 9.00 14.76
N LEU A 326 -12.99 8.15 15.43
CA LEU A 326 -14.46 8.20 15.38
C LEU A 326 -15.04 9.56 15.81
N ASP A 327 -14.38 10.23 16.75
CA ASP A 327 -14.81 11.55 17.23
C ASP A 327 -14.36 12.71 16.33
N THR A 328 -13.42 12.48 15.41
CA THR A 328 -12.78 13.55 14.63
C THR A 328 -13.14 13.58 13.15
N ILE A 329 -13.64 12.47 12.59
CA ILE A 329 -14.07 12.37 11.20
C ILE A 329 -15.59 12.21 11.13
N MET A 330 -16.33 13.29 10.89
CA MET A 330 -17.77 13.18 10.64
C MET A 330 -18.10 12.91 9.16
N GLU A 331 -17.21 13.19 8.21
CA GLU A 331 -17.54 13.20 6.78
C GLU A 331 -16.82 12.11 5.95
N ASP A 332 -15.67 11.58 6.40
CA ASP A 332 -14.86 10.56 5.69
C ASP A 332 -14.88 9.16 6.34
N TYR A 333 -16.08 8.64 6.61
CA TYR A 333 -16.29 7.28 7.17
C TYR A 333 -15.84 6.13 6.25
N HIS A 334 -15.33 6.40 5.05
CA HIS A 334 -15.16 5.39 4.01
C HIS A 334 -14.21 4.25 4.42
N PHE A 335 -13.08 4.55 5.07
CA PHE A 335 -12.14 3.50 5.42
C PHE A 335 -12.57 2.69 6.66
N ILE A 336 -13.15 3.33 7.68
CA ILE A 336 -13.69 2.65 8.87
C ILE A 336 -14.85 1.74 8.48
N THR A 337 -15.82 2.23 7.70
CA THR A 337 -16.99 1.43 7.27
C THR A 337 -16.58 0.18 6.50
N SER A 338 -15.60 0.30 5.60
CA SER A 338 -15.11 -0.86 4.84
C SER A 338 -14.45 -1.94 5.71
N LYS A 339 -14.02 -1.59 6.93
CA LYS A 339 -13.31 -2.48 7.87
C LYS A 339 -14.07 -2.69 9.18
N VAL A 340 -15.29 -2.20 9.31
CA VAL A 340 -16.04 -2.14 10.57
C VAL A 340 -16.20 -3.50 11.24
N GLY A 341 -16.42 -4.58 10.47
CA GLY A 341 -16.45 -5.94 11.02
C GLY A 341 -15.14 -6.37 11.67
N LYS A 342 -13.99 -6.02 11.06
CA LYS A 342 -12.66 -6.31 11.61
C LYS A 342 -12.34 -5.44 12.84
N ILE A 343 -12.80 -4.18 12.85
CA ILE A 343 -12.65 -3.26 13.98
C ILE A 343 -13.48 -3.73 15.18
N LEU A 344 -14.76 -4.05 14.97
CA LEU A 344 -15.64 -4.59 16.02
C LEU A 344 -15.11 -5.91 16.59
N TYR A 345 -14.54 -6.75 15.74
CA TYR A 345 -13.86 -7.96 16.20
C TYR A 345 -12.62 -7.64 17.04
N ALA A 346 -11.81 -6.66 16.64
CA ALA A 346 -10.71 -6.19 17.48
C ALA A 346 -11.20 -5.65 18.84
N ALA A 347 -12.33 -4.93 18.87
CA ALA A 347 -12.97 -4.46 20.10
C ALA A 347 -13.41 -5.61 21.01
N LEU A 348 -14.05 -6.63 20.44
CA LEU A 348 -14.41 -7.84 21.17
C LEU A 348 -13.19 -8.53 21.77
N LYS A 349 -12.08 -8.62 21.03
CA LYS A 349 -10.87 -9.31 21.49
C LYS A 349 -10.19 -8.67 22.70
N VAL A 350 -10.43 -7.38 22.92
CA VAL A 350 -9.92 -6.66 24.09
C VAL A 350 -11.03 -6.30 25.09
N ASN A 351 -12.24 -6.84 24.91
CA ASN A 351 -13.43 -6.58 25.73
C ASN A 351 -13.80 -5.08 25.83
N ASN A 352 -13.62 -4.32 24.75
CA ASN A 352 -13.97 -2.90 24.72
C ASN A 352 -15.44 -2.70 24.32
N GLN A 353 -16.35 -2.90 25.28
CA GLN A 353 -17.79 -2.77 25.04
C GLN A 353 -18.22 -1.33 24.74
N GLU A 354 -17.54 -0.33 25.33
CA GLU A 354 -17.85 1.08 25.11
C GLU A 354 -17.69 1.47 23.64
N LEU A 355 -16.58 1.07 23.00
CA LEU A 355 -16.36 1.30 21.58
C LEU A 355 -17.39 0.55 20.70
N ILE A 356 -17.76 -0.68 21.08
CA ILE A 356 -18.79 -1.44 20.36
C ILE A 356 -20.13 -0.69 20.40
N ASP A 357 -20.56 -0.26 21.59
CA ASP A 357 -21.82 0.46 21.79
C ASP A 357 -21.81 1.81 21.04
N HIS A 358 -20.68 2.52 21.10
CA HIS A 358 -20.49 3.79 20.39
C HIS A 358 -20.59 3.61 18.87
N LEU A 359 -19.92 2.59 18.32
CA LEU A 359 -20.02 2.23 16.91
C LEU A 359 -21.45 1.85 16.52
N ILE A 360 -22.12 0.99 17.28
CA ILE A 360 -23.51 0.58 17.03
C ILE A 360 -24.43 1.81 17.02
N GLN A 361 -24.34 2.66 18.03
CA GLN A 361 -25.16 3.87 18.15
C GLN A 361 -24.93 4.80 16.95
N ARG A 362 -23.67 5.05 16.60
CA ARG A 362 -23.31 5.90 15.46
C ARG A 362 -23.83 5.33 14.13
N LEU A 363 -23.62 4.04 13.90
CA LEU A 363 -24.03 3.36 12.67
C LEU A 363 -25.55 3.26 12.53
N SER A 364 -26.28 3.20 13.64
CA SER A 364 -27.76 3.17 13.66
C SER A 364 -28.36 4.54 13.41
N ASN A 365 -27.71 5.62 13.86
CA ASN A 365 -28.21 6.99 13.72
C ASN A 365 -27.92 7.64 12.36
N GLN A 366 -27.24 6.95 11.43
CA GLN A 366 -26.94 7.49 10.10
C GLN A 366 -28.12 7.30 9.15
N GLU A 367 -29.09 8.21 9.21
CA GLU A 367 -30.19 8.31 8.24
C GLU A 367 -29.68 8.80 6.90
N SER A 368 -29.41 7.90 5.94
CA SER A 368 -29.24 8.15 4.49
C SER A 368 -28.61 9.50 4.11
N ALA A 369 -27.69 10.01 4.92
CA ALA A 369 -27.20 11.37 4.83
C ALA A 369 -26.55 11.45 3.46
N GLN A 370 -26.96 12.46 2.67
CA GLN A 370 -26.54 12.66 1.29
C GLN A 370 -25.11 12.16 1.13
N LEU A 371 -25.00 10.94 0.60
CA LEU A 371 -23.75 10.22 0.56
C LEU A 371 -22.75 11.13 -0.13
N SER A 372 -21.61 11.37 0.49
CA SER A 372 -20.51 12.10 -0.16
C SER A 372 -20.36 11.55 -1.59
N PRO A 373 -20.33 12.40 -2.62
CA PRO A 373 -20.27 11.97 -4.01
C PRO A 373 -19.18 10.92 -4.20
N GLY A 374 -19.57 9.66 -4.47
CA GLY A 374 -18.64 8.53 -4.58
C GLY A 374 -18.96 7.32 -3.68
N PHE A 375 -19.85 7.45 -2.69
CA PHE A 375 -20.32 6.27 -1.95
C PHE A 375 -21.47 5.59 -2.70
N HIS A 376 -21.14 4.52 -3.43
CA HIS A 376 -22.14 3.57 -3.90
C HIS A 376 -22.34 2.53 -2.80
N THR A 377 -23.44 2.63 -2.04
CA THR A 377 -23.89 1.49 -1.22
C THR A 377 -24.05 0.29 -2.15
N PHE A 378 -23.49 -0.86 -1.78
CA PHE A 378 -23.64 -2.07 -2.59
C PHE A 378 -25.10 -2.52 -2.67
N SER A 379 -25.91 -2.15 -1.67
CA SER A 379 -27.35 -2.39 -1.63
C SER A 379 -28.18 -1.26 -2.27
N GLY A 380 -27.62 -0.07 -2.49
CA GLY A 380 -28.36 1.09 -3.01
C GLY A 380 -29.23 1.83 -1.99
N ASP A 381 -29.45 1.30 -0.77
CA ASP A 381 -30.57 1.74 0.08
C ASP A 381 -30.18 2.27 1.48
N CYS A 382 -29.13 1.76 2.14
CA CYS A 382 -28.74 2.23 3.49
C CYS A 382 -27.33 1.76 3.91
N ILE A 383 -26.51 2.66 4.50
CA ILE A 383 -25.17 2.33 5.04
C ILE A 383 -25.26 1.30 6.18
N SER A 384 -26.20 1.48 7.11
CA SER A 384 -26.37 0.59 8.27
C SER A 384 -26.62 -0.85 7.82
N CYS A 385 -27.38 -1.04 6.73
CA CYS A 385 -27.61 -2.34 6.12
C CYS A 385 -26.34 -2.97 5.53
N ASP A 386 -25.53 -2.19 4.81
CA ASP A 386 -24.26 -2.68 4.25
C ASP A 386 -23.27 -3.05 5.37
N VAL A 387 -23.20 -2.22 6.42
CA VAL A 387 -22.34 -2.44 7.58
C VAL A 387 -22.77 -3.69 8.35
N MET A 388 -24.05 -3.81 8.68
CA MET A 388 -24.63 -4.99 9.32
C MET A 388 -24.32 -6.26 8.52
N ASN A 389 -24.48 -6.23 7.20
CA ASN A 389 -24.16 -7.36 6.33
C ASN A 389 -22.66 -7.67 6.29
N ASN A 390 -21.79 -6.66 6.26
CA ASN A 390 -20.35 -6.86 6.33
C ASN A 390 -19.92 -7.51 7.65
N ILE A 391 -20.52 -7.09 8.77
CA ILE A 391 -20.32 -7.72 10.07
C ILE A 391 -20.80 -9.17 10.03
N GLY A 392 -21.98 -9.43 9.49
CA GLY A 392 -22.53 -10.78 9.33
C GLY A 392 -21.71 -11.69 8.43
N GLY A 393 -21.14 -11.16 7.34
CA GLY A 393 -20.22 -11.87 6.46
C GLY A 393 -18.90 -12.19 7.15
N PHE A 394 -18.38 -11.28 7.98
CA PHE A 394 -17.21 -11.53 8.81
C PHE A 394 -17.49 -12.54 9.93
N ALA A 395 -18.66 -12.46 10.59
CA ALA A 395 -19.11 -13.44 11.56
C ALA A 395 -19.21 -14.84 10.92
N PHE A 396 -19.67 -14.91 9.67
CA PHE A 396 -19.70 -16.14 8.91
C PHE A 396 -18.30 -16.71 8.71
N THR A 397 -17.27 -15.93 8.36
CA THR A 397 -15.92 -16.50 8.22
C THR A 397 -15.34 -17.02 9.55
N LEU A 398 -15.76 -16.45 10.69
CA LEU A 398 -15.34 -16.93 12.02
C LEU A 398 -15.93 -18.29 12.40
N HIS A 399 -17.12 -18.66 11.88
CA HIS A 399 -17.84 -19.86 12.32
C HIS A 399 -17.05 -21.16 12.15
N ALA A 400 -16.09 -21.21 11.22
CA ALA A 400 -15.25 -22.37 10.96
C ALA A 400 -14.16 -22.57 12.03
N SER A 401 -13.93 -21.56 12.86
CA SER A 401 -12.84 -21.52 13.83
C SER A 401 -13.29 -21.22 15.26
N ASN A 402 -14.35 -20.43 15.45
CA ASN A 402 -14.86 -20.04 16.76
C ASN A 402 -16.33 -19.59 16.72
N TYR A 403 -17.25 -20.51 17.06
CA TYR A 403 -18.69 -20.23 17.07
C TYR A 403 -19.12 -19.18 18.11
N ILE A 404 -18.46 -19.10 19.26
CA ILE A 404 -18.79 -18.12 20.32
C ILE A 404 -18.53 -16.70 19.82
N GLU A 405 -17.40 -16.50 19.13
CA GLU A 405 -17.06 -15.19 18.57
C GLU A 405 -17.95 -14.84 17.38
N ALA A 406 -18.25 -15.81 16.50
CA ALA A 406 -19.22 -15.61 15.43
C ALA A 406 -20.59 -15.18 15.98
N GLN A 407 -21.10 -15.87 17.01
CA GLN A 407 -22.35 -15.55 17.68
C GLN A 407 -22.34 -14.12 18.24
N ARG A 408 -21.25 -13.71 18.90
CA ARG A 408 -21.13 -12.35 19.44
C ARG A 408 -21.08 -11.30 18.34
N MET A 409 -20.43 -11.57 17.21
CA MET A 409 -20.44 -10.67 16.05
C MET A 409 -21.85 -10.55 15.43
N TYR A 410 -22.62 -11.65 15.35
CA TYR A 410 -24.01 -11.58 14.90
C TYR A 410 -24.90 -10.79 15.86
N GLU A 411 -24.67 -10.91 17.18
CA GLU A 411 -25.39 -10.11 18.16
C GLU A 411 -25.16 -8.61 17.93
N ILE A 412 -23.90 -8.19 17.73
CA ILE A 412 -23.54 -6.81 17.35
C ILE A 412 -24.22 -6.39 16.06
N ALA A 413 -24.19 -7.22 15.02
CA ALA A 413 -24.85 -6.92 13.75
C ALA A 413 -26.34 -6.66 13.94
N LEU A 414 -27.01 -7.50 14.73
CA LEU A 414 -28.44 -7.41 15.02
C LEU A 414 -28.79 -6.23 15.95
N ASP A 415 -27.84 -5.71 16.73
CA ASP A 415 -28.03 -4.50 17.56
C ASP A 415 -27.96 -3.21 16.72
N ILE A 416 -27.44 -3.26 15.49
CA ILE A 416 -27.51 -2.14 14.54
C ILE A 416 -28.93 -2.04 13.98
N GLN A 417 -29.60 -0.91 14.24
CA GLN A 417 -30.97 -0.68 13.80
C GLN A 417 -30.97 0.19 12.53
N PRO A 418 -31.19 -0.39 11.33
CA PRO A 418 -31.32 0.41 10.13
C PRO A 418 -32.62 1.25 10.18
N PRO A 419 -32.62 2.50 9.66
CA PRO A 419 -33.76 3.43 9.71
C PRO A 419 -34.98 2.95 8.92
N GLN A 420 -34.79 1.99 8.01
CA GLN A 420 -35.86 1.26 7.33
C GLN A 420 -35.52 -0.23 7.35
N PRO A 421 -36.52 -1.13 7.37
CA PRO A 421 -36.28 -2.55 7.24
C PRO A 421 -35.46 -2.83 5.99
N CYS A 422 -34.31 -3.47 6.16
CA CYS A 422 -33.49 -3.92 5.05
C CYS A 422 -34.32 -4.88 4.18
N THR A 423 -34.42 -4.61 2.88
CA THR A 423 -35.12 -5.49 1.93
C THR A 423 -34.17 -6.26 1.01
N LYS A 424 -32.87 -5.98 1.11
CA LYS A 424 -31.81 -6.55 0.28
C LYS A 424 -30.78 -7.22 1.18
N ARG A 425 -30.23 -8.37 0.77
CA ARG A 425 -29.20 -9.10 1.51
C ARG A 425 -29.65 -9.52 2.91
N LEU A 426 -30.63 -10.42 2.94
CA LEU A 426 -31.22 -10.94 4.18
C LEU A 426 -30.54 -12.22 4.67
N GLU A 427 -29.44 -12.64 4.03
CA GLU A 427 -28.71 -13.86 4.38
C GLU A 427 -28.07 -13.76 5.77
N MET A 428 -27.71 -12.56 6.22
CA MET A 428 -27.16 -12.35 7.56
C MET A 428 -28.12 -12.82 8.65
N PHE A 429 -29.41 -12.50 8.54
CA PHE A 429 -30.42 -12.93 9.52
C PHE A 429 -30.58 -14.46 9.54
N CYS A 430 -30.51 -15.11 8.39
CA CYS A 430 -30.49 -16.58 8.33
C CYS A 430 -29.27 -17.13 9.06
N ASN A 431 -28.08 -16.60 8.77
CA ASN A 431 -26.83 -17.07 9.35
C ASN A 431 -26.76 -16.81 10.86
N ALA A 432 -27.35 -15.71 11.33
CA ALA A 432 -27.47 -15.40 12.75
C ALA A 432 -28.32 -16.42 13.51
N LEU A 433 -29.41 -16.93 12.91
CA LEU A 433 -30.17 -18.05 13.51
C LEU A 433 -29.43 -19.39 13.37
N TRP A 434 -28.74 -19.60 12.24
CA TRP A 434 -28.01 -20.84 11.97
C TRP A 434 -26.90 -21.11 13.00
N VAL A 435 -26.17 -20.06 13.41
CA VAL A 435 -25.05 -20.18 14.37
C VAL A 435 -25.51 -20.56 15.79
N LEU A 436 -26.80 -20.41 16.09
CA LEU A 436 -27.37 -20.75 17.40
C LEU A 436 -27.85 -22.20 17.50
N GLN A 437 -27.93 -22.90 16.36
CA GLN A 437 -28.43 -24.27 16.33
C GLN A 437 -27.37 -25.20 16.91
N ASN A 438 -27.75 -25.96 17.93
CA ASN A 438 -26.89 -26.95 18.58
C ASN A 438 -26.45 -28.03 17.57
N ASP A 439 -27.30 -28.45 16.64
CA ASP A 439 -26.93 -29.43 15.60
C ASP A 439 -25.78 -28.93 14.69
N ASN A 440 -25.68 -27.61 14.48
CA ASN A 440 -24.63 -27.03 13.64
C ASN A 440 -23.33 -26.75 14.40
N THR A 441 -23.42 -26.41 15.69
CA THR A 441 -22.30 -25.83 16.44
C THR A 441 -21.84 -26.67 17.61
N GLY A 442 -22.68 -27.59 18.11
CA GLY A 442 -22.49 -28.33 19.35
C GLY A 442 -22.58 -27.46 20.62
N LEU A 443 -22.94 -26.18 20.50
CA LEU A 443 -23.14 -25.30 21.64
C LEU A 443 -24.48 -25.60 22.33
N PRO A 444 -24.54 -25.58 23.68
CA PRO A 444 -25.80 -25.79 24.39
C PRO A 444 -26.87 -24.77 24.00
N VAL A 445 -28.12 -25.25 23.91
CA VAL A 445 -29.30 -24.41 23.65
C VAL A 445 -29.41 -23.33 24.73
N ASN A 446 -29.43 -22.06 24.31
CA ASN A 446 -29.63 -20.90 25.18
C ASN A 446 -30.95 -20.22 24.84
N TYR A 447 -32.00 -20.51 25.61
CA TYR A 447 -33.36 -20.02 25.37
C TYR A 447 -33.44 -18.49 25.28
N GLU A 448 -32.83 -17.77 26.23
CA GLU A 448 -32.91 -16.31 26.28
C GLU A 448 -32.25 -15.68 25.06
N LEU A 449 -31.09 -16.20 24.66
CA LEU A 449 -30.38 -15.72 23.48
C LEU A 449 -31.12 -16.06 22.18
N ASN A 450 -31.64 -17.29 22.07
CA ASN A 450 -32.40 -17.72 20.91
C ASN A 450 -33.63 -16.83 20.71
N GLU A 451 -34.42 -16.59 21.77
CA GLU A 451 -35.57 -15.69 21.71
C GLU A 451 -35.17 -14.25 21.33
N LYS A 452 -34.03 -13.73 21.85
CA LYS A 452 -33.48 -12.43 21.44
C LYS A 452 -33.20 -12.37 19.93
N PHE A 453 -32.56 -13.39 19.36
CA PHE A 453 -32.26 -13.43 17.92
C PHE A 453 -33.52 -13.62 17.08
N LEU A 454 -34.40 -14.54 17.48
CA LEU A 454 -35.67 -14.80 16.81
C LEU A 454 -36.53 -13.53 16.72
N ALA A 455 -36.65 -12.77 17.80
CA ALA A 455 -37.40 -11.51 17.83
C ALA A 455 -36.89 -10.48 16.79
N LYS A 456 -35.60 -10.48 16.49
CA LYS A 456 -34.98 -9.58 15.52
C LYS A 456 -34.99 -10.11 14.08
N CYS A 457 -34.88 -11.43 13.90
CA CYS A 457 -34.80 -12.04 12.58
C CYS A 457 -36.18 -12.29 11.95
N LEU A 458 -37.17 -12.78 12.73
CA LEU A 458 -38.48 -13.18 12.22
C LEU A 458 -39.24 -12.11 11.42
N PRO A 459 -39.17 -10.79 11.76
CA PRO A 459 -39.82 -9.76 10.96
C PRO A 459 -39.38 -9.71 9.48
N TYR A 460 -38.19 -10.24 9.15
CA TYR A 460 -37.64 -10.30 7.79
C TYR A 460 -37.98 -11.60 7.05
N GLY A 461 -38.64 -12.54 7.71
CA GLY A 461 -39.03 -13.84 7.15
C GLY A 461 -39.88 -13.77 5.88
N PRO A 462 -40.87 -12.87 5.76
CA PRO A 462 -41.67 -12.75 4.54
C PRO A 462 -40.84 -12.43 3.28
N GLN A 463 -39.74 -11.70 3.42
CA GLN A 463 -38.84 -11.34 2.33
C GLN A 463 -37.73 -12.39 2.13
N ASN A 464 -37.35 -13.11 3.19
CA ASN A 464 -36.43 -14.24 3.12
C ASN A 464 -36.98 -15.44 3.92
N PRO A 465 -37.80 -16.30 3.28
CA PRO A 465 -38.48 -17.40 3.97
C PRO A 465 -37.54 -18.45 4.58
N ALA A 466 -36.26 -18.45 4.21
CA ALA A 466 -35.25 -19.29 4.86
C ALA A 466 -35.08 -18.96 6.35
N ILE A 467 -35.38 -17.72 6.76
CA ILE A 467 -35.38 -17.29 8.16
C ILE A 467 -36.42 -18.10 8.96
N PHE A 468 -37.63 -18.29 8.42
CA PHE A 468 -38.64 -19.10 9.10
C PHE A 468 -38.19 -20.54 9.28
N PHE A 469 -37.53 -21.13 8.28
CA PHE A 469 -37.01 -22.49 8.44
C PHE A 469 -35.90 -22.58 9.50
N ASN A 470 -34.93 -21.66 9.50
CA ASN A 470 -33.90 -21.62 10.54
C ASN A 470 -34.49 -21.36 11.93
N ALA A 471 -35.56 -20.57 12.03
CA ALA A 471 -36.31 -20.36 13.28
C ALA A 471 -37.01 -21.63 13.74
N ALA A 472 -37.61 -22.40 12.83
CA ALA A 472 -38.22 -23.69 13.15
C ALA A 472 -37.20 -24.66 13.75
N CYS A 473 -35.98 -24.73 13.22
CA CYS A 473 -34.91 -25.54 13.80
C CYS A 473 -34.62 -25.17 15.26
N LEU A 474 -34.51 -23.86 15.57
CA LEU A 474 -34.27 -23.40 16.94
C LEU A 474 -35.44 -23.70 17.87
N TYR A 475 -36.69 -23.51 17.42
CA TYR A 475 -37.85 -23.84 18.22
C TYR A 475 -37.95 -25.35 18.51
N VAL A 476 -37.52 -26.21 17.59
CA VAL A 476 -37.43 -27.66 17.86
C VAL A 476 -36.40 -27.95 18.93
N GLU A 477 -35.21 -27.36 18.87
CA GLU A 477 -34.17 -27.54 19.89
C GLU A 477 -34.59 -26.98 21.26
N MET A 478 -35.45 -25.96 21.28
CA MET A 478 -36.08 -25.40 22.47
C MET A 478 -37.33 -26.16 22.93
N ASN A 479 -37.72 -27.24 22.25
CA ASN A 479 -38.94 -28.02 22.52
C ASN A 479 -40.26 -27.19 22.44
N GLU A 480 -40.28 -26.17 21.59
CA GLU A 480 -41.42 -25.28 21.32
C GLU A 480 -42.10 -25.70 20.00
N LEU A 481 -42.61 -26.94 19.95
CA LEU A 481 -43.03 -27.61 18.69
C LEU A 481 -44.20 -26.89 17.97
N ASP A 482 -45.06 -26.18 18.70
CA ASP A 482 -46.12 -25.36 18.11
C ASP A 482 -45.55 -24.19 17.31
N LYS A 483 -44.62 -23.44 17.90
CA LYS A 483 -43.92 -22.34 17.22
C LYS A 483 -43.11 -22.84 16.03
N ALA A 484 -42.44 -23.99 16.17
CA ALA A 484 -41.73 -24.63 15.07
C ALA A 484 -42.66 -24.97 13.89
N THR A 485 -43.86 -25.49 14.20
CA THR A 485 -44.88 -25.80 13.20
C THR A 485 -45.36 -24.55 12.48
N GLU A 486 -45.62 -23.48 13.22
CA GLU A 486 -46.00 -22.18 12.65
C GLU A 486 -44.93 -21.64 11.69
N CYS A 487 -43.66 -21.69 12.08
CA CYS A 487 -42.57 -21.27 11.20
C CYS A 487 -42.44 -22.12 9.93
N VAL A 488 -42.65 -23.45 10.00
CA VAL A 488 -42.69 -24.30 8.78
C VAL A 488 -43.83 -23.89 7.86
N GLN A 489 -45.02 -23.60 8.41
CA GLN A 489 -46.15 -23.13 7.63
C GLN A 489 -45.85 -21.77 6.98
N GLN A 490 -45.28 -20.82 7.73
CA GLN A 490 -44.88 -19.51 7.21
C GLN A 490 -43.82 -19.63 6.10
N ALA A 491 -42.85 -20.54 6.23
CA ALA A 491 -41.88 -20.82 5.16
C ALA A 491 -42.56 -21.31 3.87
N ILE A 492 -43.60 -22.15 3.98
CA ILE A 492 -44.39 -22.63 2.83
C ILE A 492 -45.21 -21.50 2.22
N ASP A 493 -45.93 -20.74 3.05
CA ASP A 493 -46.83 -19.67 2.62
C ASP A 493 -46.09 -18.56 1.90
N HIS A 494 -44.87 -18.25 2.36
CA HIS A 494 -43.99 -17.28 1.73
C HIS A 494 -43.09 -17.88 0.64
N GLN A 495 -43.38 -19.10 0.17
CA GLN A 495 -42.73 -19.72 -0.99
C GLN A 495 -41.21 -19.92 -0.83
N TYR A 496 -40.76 -20.45 0.31
CA TYR A 496 -39.36 -20.81 0.51
C TYR A 496 -38.84 -21.66 -0.66
N ASN A 497 -37.81 -21.18 -1.35
CA ASN A 497 -37.34 -21.77 -2.60
C ASN A 497 -36.80 -23.21 -2.48
N ASN A 498 -36.58 -23.69 -1.24
CA ASN A 498 -36.04 -25.01 -0.98
C ASN A 498 -36.95 -25.90 -0.10
N ILE A 499 -38.28 -25.85 -0.32
CA ILE A 499 -39.27 -26.71 0.38
C ILE A 499 -38.86 -28.18 0.38
N LYS A 500 -38.33 -28.70 -0.73
CA LYS A 500 -37.92 -30.10 -0.81
C LYS A 500 -36.80 -30.41 0.20
N SER A 501 -35.72 -29.62 0.22
CA SER A 501 -34.63 -29.81 1.18
C SER A 501 -35.12 -29.64 2.61
N MET A 502 -36.01 -28.68 2.88
CA MET A 502 -36.62 -28.52 4.20
C MET A 502 -37.33 -29.79 4.65
N LYS A 503 -38.19 -30.36 3.78
CA LYS A 503 -38.90 -31.63 4.07
C LYS A 503 -37.91 -32.77 4.29
N ASP A 504 -36.90 -32.90 3.44
CA ASP A 504 -35.90 -33.95 3.52
C ASP A 504 -35.10 -33.83 4.83
N GLN A 505 -34.69 -32.63 5.24
CA GLN A 505 -33.98 -32.38 6.51
C GLN A 505 -34.85 -32.71 7.72
N ILE A 506 -36.11 -32.27 7.74
CA ILE A 506 -37.07 -32.63 8.80
C ILE A 506 -37.20 -34.16 8.89
N GLN A 507 -37.26 -34.85 7.75
CA GLN A 507 -37.39 -36.31 7.72
C GLN A 507 -36.13 -37.06 8.18
N THR A 508 -34.94 -36.50 7.97
CA THR A 508 -33.68 -37.24 8.09
C THR A 508 -32.81 -36.85 9.28
N LEU A 509 -32.79 -35.56 9.67
CA LEU A 509 -31.90 -35.11 10.75
C LEU A 509 -32.41 -35.55 12.12
N SER A 510 -31.48 -35.89 13.01
CA SER A 510 -31.80 -36.47 14.31
C SER A 510 -32.52 -35.49 15.24
N MET A 511 -32.18 -34.19 15.17
CA MET A 511 -32.81 -33.12 15.95
C MET A 511 -34.33 -33.04 15.77
N PHE A 512 -34.86 -33.49 14.62
CA PHE A 512 -36.30 -33.45 14.32
C PHE A 512 -37.06 -34.73 14.72
N ALA A 513 -36.45 -35.69 15.43
CA ALA A 513 -37.09 -36.98 15.71
C ALA A 513 -38.46 -36.87 16.40
N GLU A 514 -38.57 -36.02 17.42
CA GLU A 514 -39.83 -35.75 18.11
C GLU A 514 -40.78 -34.91 17.24
N PHE A 515 -40.25 -33.87 16.58
CA PHE A 515 -41.03 -32.99 15.72
C PHE A 515 -41.69 -33.73 14.55
N ARG A 516 -41.02 -34.73 13.95
CA ARG A 516 -41.61 -35.62 12.92
C ARG A 516 -42.85 -36.37 13.39
N ALA A 517 -42.91 -36.72 14.67
CA ALA A 517 -44.06 -37.41 15.24
C ALA A 517 -45.22 -36.44 15.56
N TYR A 518 -44.97 -35.12 15.54
CA TYR A 518 -45.91 -34.09 15.93
C TYR A 518 -47.09 -33.98 14.93
N PRO A 519 -48.35 -34.25 15.36
CA PRO A 519 -49.49 -34.30 14.44
C PRO A 519 -49.74 -33.02 13.62
N PRO A 520 -49.63 -31.80 14.20
CA PRO A 520 -49.76 -30.56 13.43
C PRO A 520 -48.79 -30.46 12.24
N LEU A 521 -47.55 -30.92 12.40
CA LEU A 521 -46.55 -30.90 11.33
C LEU A 521 -46.94 -31.83 10.17
N LYS A 522 -47.45 -33.04 10.47
CA LYS A 522 -47.87 -34.00 9.43
C LYS A 522 -48.97 -33.44 8.54
N ALA A 523 -49.93 -32.74 9.14
CA ALA A 523 -51.01 -32.09 8.40
C ALA A 523 -50.49 -31.06 7.39
N ILE A 524 -49.44 -30.30 7.77
CA ILE A 524 -48.84 -29.24 6.95
C ILE A 524 -47.97 -29.83 5.84
N LEU A 525 -47.14 -30.82 6.16
CA LEU A 525 -46.23 -31.42 5.18
C LEU A 525 -46.94 -32.34 4.18
N LYS A 526 -48.19 -32.74 4.47
CA LYS A 526 -48.99 -33.75 3.74
C LYS A 526 -48.25 -35.10 3.65
N ILE A 527 -47.63 -35.51 4.77
CA ILE A 527 -46.87 -36.75 4.93
C ILE A 527 -47.69 -37.75 5.75
#